data_AF-A0A6B2CL31-F1
#
_entry.id   AF-A0A6B2CL31-F1
#
_cell.length_a   1.000
_cell.length_b   1.000
_cell.length_c   1.000
_cell.angle_alpha   90.00
_cell.angle_beta   90.00
_cell.angle_gamma   90.00
#
_symmetry.space_group_name_H-M   'P 1'
#
loop_
_entity.id
_entity.type
_entity.pdbx_description
1 polymer ?
#
loop_
_entity_poly.entity_id
_entity_poly.type
_entity_poly.pdbx_seq_one_letter_code
_entity_poly.pdbx_strand_id
1 'polypeptide(L)'
;MAEQRKQDCEQVKGELAKKNIKYWDEDWWREFFIKDFAEFYSSLKGLLNARGALLSELSGDLAQVLADPNKRDLALRILLGGVKDECVEQGKIERNVERDCIPPGSAAHFYRYVLGVGLGKDIYSDLSETTRLVQIIGRKGLEKIGDERLGMLISSYSSEPYPYVMGTISEINKLAGSIYNRLRRVIPELESANPVNYDYRDLVKAFEDFLNKGIKLLPLYNPFTFFIQSLRSTPKSYLKIMYCDELFSGPIGNLMSKYGIDLVKILDPNLGIPSLDDELAVIGHEDGSVGDLLTQLIWGIYELTYELKQLGYPVNDEDELKKYVSKYRDYLDKFANNASDIIATDVKLKCGHKLTLEAHGGLMRLIDNGRYDVMSFNEPCDLMLRRPTTEIRYERFLEVFSQLLFLGIAWISKTDRIMMYVLH
;
A
#
# COMPACT_ATOMS: atom_id res chain seq x y z
N MET A 1 6.94 41.36 -15.54
CA MET A 1 6.89 39.88 -15.65
C MET A 1 7.28 39.17 -14.37
N ALA A 2 8.44 39.44 -13.76
CA ALA A 2 8.86 38.78 -12.51
C ALA A 2 7.92 39.06 -11.32
N GLU A 3 7.43 40.29 -11.19
CA GLU A 3 6.52 40.71 -10.10
C GLU A 3 5.12 40.12 -10.23
N GLN A 4 4.61 39.98 -11.46
CA GLN A 4 3.36 39.28 -11.76
C GLN A 4 3.47 37.79 -11.42
N ARG A 5 4.54 37.11 -11.86
CA ARG A 5 4.78 35.69 -11.52
C ARG A 5 4.87 35.47 -10.01
N LYS A 6 5.42 36.42 -9.27
CA LYS A 6 5.48 36.37 -7.81
C LYS A 6 4.08 36.48 -7.20
N GLN A 7 3.26 37.42 -7.65
CA GLN A 7 1.86 37.55 -7.21
C GLN A 7 1.01 36.32 -7.55
N ASP A 8 1.15 35.78 -8.76
CA ASP A 8 0.46 34.57 -9.19
C ASP A 8 0.86 33.37 -8.30
N CYS A 9 2.15 33.28 -7.93
CA CYS A 9 2.61 32.22 -7.03
C CYS A 9 2.08 32.36 -5.59
N GLU A 10 2.03 33.58 -5.04
CA GLU A 10 1.42 33.81 -3.73
C GLU A 10 -0.07 33.40 -3.71
N GLN A 11 -0.79 33.62 -4.81
CA GLN A 11 -2.16 33.14 -4.95
C GLN A 11 -2.24 31.60 -4.96
N VAL A 12 -1.38 30.92 -5.73
CA VAL A 12 -1.29 29.45 -5.73
C VAL A 12 -0.95 28.91 -4.35
N LYS A 13 0.03 29.50 -3.66
CA LYS A 13 0.37 29.16 -2.27
C LYS A 13 -0.83 29.33 -1.34
N GLY A 14 -1.61 30.39 -1.50
CA GLY A 14 -2.87 30.59 -0.76
C GLY A 14 -3.89 29.47 -1.00
N GLU A 15 -4.03 28.96 -2.22
CA GLU A 15 -4.92 27.83 -2.52
C GLU A 15 -4.39 26.49 -2.00
N LEU A 16 -3.08 26.27 -2.07
CA LEU A 16 -2.42 25.10 -1.50
C LEU A 16 -2.54 25.07 0.03
N ALA A 17 -2.38 26.23 0.68
CA ALA A 17 -2.56 26.38 2.11
C ALA A 17 -4.00 26.06 2.55
N LYS A 18 -5.01 26.43 1.75
CA LYS A 18 -6.42 26.00 1.98
C LYS A 18 -6.58 24.48 1.88
N LYS A 19 -5.72 23.80 1.13
CA LYS A 19 -5.63 22.34 1.02
C LYS A 19 -4.61 21.73 1.99
N ASN A 20 -4.09 22.52 2.94
CA ASN A 20 -3.07 22.12 3.92
C ASN A 20 -1.76 21.59 3.30
N ILE A 21 -1.40 22.04 2.10
CA ILE A 21 -0.11 21.74 1.46
C ILE A 21 0.81 22.95 1.65
N LYS A 22 1.88 22.77 2.43
CA LYS A 22 2.84 23.83 2.77
C LYS A 22 4.28 23.36 2.52
N TYR A 23 4.58 22.96 1.30
CA TYR A 23 5.88 22.35 0.94
C TYR A 23 7.09 23.25 1.22
N TRP A 24 6.88 24.57 1.38
CA TRP A 24 7.92 25.55 1.73
C TRP A 24 8.15 25.71 3.24
N ASP A 25 7.30 25.12 4.08
CA ASP A 25 7.31 25.29 5.53
C ASP A 25 7.95 24.06 6.18
N GLU A 26 9.15 24.19 6.73
CA GLU A 26 9.86 23.09 7.36
C GLU A 26 9.08 22.45 8.53
N ASP A 27 8.30 23.24 9.26
CA ASP A 27 7.50 22.71 10.38
C ASP A 27 6.43 21.73 9.87
N TRP A 28 5.91 21.93 8.66
CA TRP A 28 4.96 20.99 8.02
C TRP A 28 5.61 19.65 7.69
N TRP A 29 6.85 19.67 7.19
CA TRP A 29 7.65 18.46 6.96
C TRP A 29 7.91 17.72 8.26
N ARG A 30 8.36 18.45 9.28
CA ARG A 30 8.70 17.89 10.58
C ARG A 30 7.46 17.31 11.26
N GLU A 31 6.32 18.02 11.24
CA GLU A 31 5.05 17.58 11.84
C GLU A 31 4.61 16.22 11.26
N PHE A 32 4.61 16.05 9.94
CA PHE A 32 4.24 14.77 9.31
C PHE A 32 5.07 13.60 9.88
N PHE A 33 6.38 13.77 9.95
CA PHE A 33 7.25 12.68 10.39
C PHE A 33 7.12 12.37 11.88
N ILE A 34 7.12 13.40 12.75
CA ILE A 34 7.07 13.20 14.21
C ILE A 34 5.70 12.78 14.74
N LYS A 35 4.64 12.96 13.94
CA LYS A 35 3.27 12.67 14.33
C LYS A 35 2.69 11.54 13.50
N ASP A 36 2.26 11.81 12.27
CA ASP A 36 1.52 10.85 11.45
C ASP A 36 2.36 9.58 11.15
N PHE A 37 3.59 9.76 10.66
CA PHE A 37 4.47 8.64 10.37
C PHE A 37 4.95 7.93 11.65
N ALA A 38 5.33 8.68 12.69
CA ALA A 38 5.77 8.09 13.96
C ALA A 38 4.68 7.27 14.65
N GLU A 39 3.44 7.74 14.67
CA GLU A 39 2.29 7.01 15.22
C GLU A 39 2.05 5.70 14.46
N PHE A 40 2.07 5.76 13.12
CA PHE A 40 1.96 4.58 12.26
C PHE A 40 3.10 3.58 12.47
N TYR A 41 4.34 4.06 12.50
CA TYR A 41 5.52 3.22 12.70
C TYR A 41 5.46 2.52 14.07
N SER A 42 5.09 3.27 15.11
CA SER A 42 4.99 2.76 16.47
C SER A 42 3.89 1.71 16.62
N SER A 43 2.72 1.89 15.98
CA SER A 43 1.65 0.89 16.00
C SER A 43 2.01 -0.36 15.21
N LEU A 44 2.66 -0.22 14.05
CA LEU A 44 3.17 -1.35 13.26
C LEU A 44 4.17 -2.19 14.07
N LYS A 45 5.16 -1.55 14.70
CA LYS A 45 6.12 -2.25 15.56
C LYS A 45 5.44 -2.87 16.77
N GLY A 46 4.49 -2.18 17.38
CA GLY A 46 3.69 -2.70 18.48
C GLY A 46 2.94 -3.98 18.09
N LEU A 47 2.24 -3.98 16.95
CA LEU A 47 1.51 -5.14 16.43
C LEU A 47 2.45 -6.34 16.21
N LEU A 48 3.59 -6.11 15.55
CA LEU A 48 4.57 -7.17 15.29
C LEU A 48 5.18 -7.73 16.57
N ASN A 49 5.47 -6.87 17.55
CA ASN A 49 5.95 -7.29 18.87
C ASN A 49 4.90 -8.10 19.63
N ALA A 50 3.64 -7.65 19.65
CA ALA A 50 2.55 -8.37 20.30
C ALA A 50 2.29 -9.73 19.63
N ARG A 51 2.36 -9.81 18.30
CA ARG A 51 2.32 -11.07 17.55
C ARG A 51 3.47 -12.00 17.93
N GLY A 52 4.70 -11.47 18.06
CA GLY A 52 5.86 -12.23 18.52
C GLY A 52 5.69 -12.76 19.94
N ALA A 53 5.19 -11.93 20.85
CA ALA A 53 4.89 -12.31 22.23
C ALA A 53 3.82 -13.41 22.31
N LEU A 54 2.77 -13.34 21.48
CA LEU A 54 1.76 -14.40 21.37
C LEU A 54 2.38 -15.75 20.98
N LEU A 55 3.21 -15.75 19.92
CA LEU A 55 3.87 -16.96 19.45
C LEU A 55 4.83 -17.53 20.49
N SER A 56 5.54 -16.67 21.23
CA SER A 56 6.40 -17.07 22.34
C SER A 56 5.60 -17.69 23.48
N GLU A 57 4.46 -17.08 23.84
CA GLU A 57 3.59 -17.55 24.93
C GLU A 57 3.00 -18.93 24.64
N LEU A 58 2.60 -19.16 23.39
CA LEU A 58 2.00 -20.42 22.92
C LEU A 58 3.03 -21.41 22.34
N SER A 59 4.32 -21.19 22.60
CA SER A 59 5.37 -22.10 22.15
C SER A 59 5.34 -23.42 22.94
N GLY A 60 5.76 -24.51 22.28
CA GLY A 60 5.79 -25.86 22.85
C GLY A 60 4.70 -26.77 22.30
N ASP A 61 4.77 -28.05 22.66
CA ASP A 61 3.81 -29.05 22.17
C ASP A 61 2.39 -28.66 22.54
N LEU A 62 1.48 -28.72 21.56
CA LEU A 62 0.10 -28.28 21.73
C LEU A 62 -0.61 -28.99 22.91
N ALA A 63 -0.26 -30.24 23.24
CA ALA A 63 -0.79 -30.91 24.43
C ALA A 63 -0.54 -30.09 25.70
N GLN A 64 0.69 -29.59 25.86
CA GLN A 64 1.12 -28.81 27.03
C GLN A 64 0.44 -27.44 27.04
N VAL A 65 0.33 -26.80 25.88
CA VAL A 65 -0.38 -25.53 25.73
C VAL A 65 -1.86 -25.67 26.10
N LEU A 66 -2.51 -26.77 25.69
CA LEU A 66 -3.90 -27.05 26.02
C LEU A 66 -4.10 -27.55 27.46
N ALA A 67 -3.06 -28.07 28.11
CA ALA A 67 -3.11 -28.48 29.52
C ALA A 67 -3.08 -27.28 30.48
N ASP A 68 -2.43 -26.18 30.11
CA ASP A 68 -2.41 -24.94 30.89
C ASP A 68 -3.71 -24.14 30.68
N PRO A 69 -4.57 -23.98 31.70
CA PRO A 69 -5.84 -23.25 31.55
C PRO A 69 -5.68 -21.82 31.04
N ASN A 70 -4.58 -21.14 31.37
CA ASN A 70 -4.35 -19.75 30.94
C ASN A 70 -4.01 -19.65 29.46
N LYS A 71 -3.43 -20.70 28.87
CA LYS A 71 -3.02 -20.76 27.46
C LYS A 71 -4.06 -21.46 26.60
N ARG A 72 -4.74 -22.47 27.16
CA ARG A 72 -5.77 -23.27 26.48
C ARG A 72 -6.82 -22.41 25.83
N ASP A 73 -7.42 -21.47 26.56
CA ASP A 73 -8.53 -20.68 26.03
C ASP A 73 -8.08 -19.76 24.89
N LEU A 74 -6.87 -19.21 24.99
CA LEU A 74 -6.25 -18.41 23.93
C LEU A 74 -5.93 -19.26 22.69
N ALA A 75 -5.31 -20.43 22.89
CA ALA A 75 -5.01 -21.38 21.82
C ALA A 75 -6.27 -21.85 21.10
N LEU A 76 -7.33 -22.23 21.84
CA LEU A 76 -8.61 -22.64 21.27
C LEU A 76 -9.31 -21.48 20.56
N ARG A 77 -9.22 -20.25 21.06
CA ARG A 77 -9.74 -19.07 20.35
C ARG A 77 -9.04 -18.85 19.01
N ILE A 78 -7.71 -19.00 18.97
CA ILE A 78 -6.91 -18.86 17.75
C ILE A 78 -7.21 -19.97 16.75
N LEU A 79 -7.31 -21.21 17.23
CA LEU A 79 -7.43 -22.38 16.37
C LEU A 79 -8.89 -22.67 15.98
N LEU A 80 -9.85 -22.47 16.86
CA LEU A 80 -11.23 -22.90 16.67
C LEU A 80 -12.27 -21.80 16.91
N GLY A 81 -11.87 -20.59 17.32
CA GLY A 81 -12.78 -19.51 17.65
C GLY A 81 -13.63 -19.07 16.45
N GLY A 82 -14.93 -19.42 16.47
CA GLY A 82 -15.88 -19.13 15.40
C GLY A 82 -15.82 -20.11 14.21
N VAL A 83 -15.13 -21.24 14.35
CA VAL A 83 -15.27 -22.38 13.43
C VAL A 83 -16.69 -22.95 13.55
N LYS A 84 -17.31 -23.32 12.43
CA LYS A 84 -18.69 -23.86 12.42
C LYS A 84 -18.79 -25.19 13.15
N ASP A 85 -19.76 -25.32 14.05
CA ASP A 85 -20.00 -26.52 14.86
C ASP A 85 -20.12 -27.78 14.01
N GLU A 86 -20.83 -27.72 12.89
CA GLU A 86 -20.99 -28.86 11.98
C GLU A 86 -19.64 -29.42 11.46
N CYS A 87 -18.63 -28.57 11.27
CA CYS A 87 -17.30 -28.99 10.85
C CYS A 87 -16.53 -29.65 12.00
N VAL A 88 -16.73 -29.14 13.23
CA VAL A 88 -16.16 -29.71 14.45
C VAL A 88 -16.76 -31.08 14.73
N GLU A 89 -18.09 -31.21 14.67
CA GLU A 89 -18.83 -32.45 14.89
C GLU A 89 -18.46 -33.54 13.86
N GLN A 90 -18.26 -33.15 12.61
CA GLN A 90 -17.82 -34.06 11.56
C GLN A 90 -16.33 -34.41 11.64
N GLY A 91 -15.56 -33.74 12.50
CA GLY A 91 -14.13 -33.95 12.62
C GLY A 91 -13.36 -33.62 11.33
N LYS A 92 -13.83 -32.62 10.58
CA LYS A 92 -13.29 -32.28 9.25
C LYS A 92 -13.33 -30.77 9.05
N ILE A 93 -12.15 -30.15 8.99
CA ILE A 93 -12.00 -28.71 8.73
C ILE A 93 -11.56 -28.52 7.29
N GLU A 94 -12.46 -28.02 6.45
CA GLU A 94 -12.22 -27.78 5.04
C GLU A 94 -12.59 -26.36 4.64
N ARG A 95 -11.95 -25.92 3.56
CA ARG A 95 -12.35 -24.72 2.83
C ARG A 95 -12.68 -25.13 1.40
N ASN A 96 -13.95 -25.14 1.06
CA ASN A 96 -14.40 -25.23 -0.33
C ASN A 96 -15.53 -24.23 -0.57
N VAL A 97 -15.87 -24.00 -1.85
CA VAL A 97 -16.85 -22.98 -2.27
C VAL A 97 -18.24 -23.21 -1.65
N GLU A 98 -18.57 -24.47 -1.35
CA GLU A 98 -19.88 -24.88 -0.82
C GLU A 98 -19.92 -24.87 0.72
N ARG A 99 -18.76 -24.98 1.38
CA ARG A 99 -18.62 -25.10 2.82
C ARG A 99 -17.30 -24.50 3.30
N ASP A 100 -17.37 -23.26 3.75
CA ASP A 100 -16.29 -22.65 4.52
C ASP A 100 -16.50 -22.93 6.01
N CYS A 101 -15.62 -23.75 6.60
CA CYS A 101 -15.63 -24.06 8.03
C CYS A 101 -15.15 -22.91 8.91
N ILE A 102 -14.41 -21.95 8.34
CA ILE A 102 -13.77 -20.85 9.07
C ILE A 102 -14.25 -19.53 8.47
N PRO A 103 -15.49 -19.10 8.77
CA PRO A 103 -16.08 -17.94 8.11
C PRO A 103 -15.33 -16.64 8.39
N PRO A 104 -15.36 -15.66 7.46
CA PRO A 104 -14.91 -14.29 7.72
C PRO A 104 -15.52 -13.71 9.01
N GLY A 105 -14.75 -12.88 9.71
CA GLY A 105 -15.15 -12.29 10.99
C GLY A 105 -14.97 -13.20 12.22
N SER A 106 -14.63 -14.48 12.03
CA SER A 106 -14.24 -15.36 13.15
C SER A 106 -12.81 -15.07 13.63
N ALA A 107 -12.51 -15.38 14.90
CA ALA A 107 -11.17 -15.25 15.45
C ALA A 107 -10.21 -16.18 14.70
N ALA A 108 -10.62 -17.43 14.47
CA ALA A 108 -9.89 -18.43 13.71
C ALA A 108 -9.52 -17.95 12.30
N HIS A 109 -10.42 -17.25 11.61
CA HIS A 109 -10.15 -16.66 10.30
C HIS A 109 -9.09 -15.55 10.39
N PHE A 110 -9.22 -14.64 11.35
CA PHE A 110 -8.27 -13.54 11.54
C PHE A 110 -6.85 -14.04 11.80
N TYR A 111 -6.67 -14.95 12.77
CA TYR A 111 -5.33 -15.44 13.08
C TYR A 111 -4.68 -16.18 11.89
N ARG A 112 -5.45 -16.96 11.12
CA ARG A 112 -4.92 -17.73 9.99
C ARG A 112 -4.65 -16.89 8.74
N TYR A 113 -5.64 -16.12 8.30
CA TYR A 113 -5.61 -15.45 7.00
C TYR A 113 -5.06 -14.03 7.07
N VAL A 114 -5.13 -13.38 8.24
CA VAL A 114 -4.59 -12.03 8.43
C VAL A 114 -3.24 -12.07 9.13
N LEU A 115 -3.10 -12.85 10.21
CA LEU A 115 -1.85 -12.90 10.99
C LEU A 115 -0.91 -14.05 10.65
N GLY A 116 -1.34 -14.99 9.79
CA GLY A 116 -0.54 -16.16 9.41
C GLY A 116 -0.08 -17.00 10.59
N VAL A 117 -0.99 -17.26 11.53
CA VAL A 117 -0.77 -18.06 12.74
C VAL A 117 -1.70 -19.27 12.72
N GLY A 118 -1.13 -20.46 12.92
CA GLY A 118 -1.87 -21.72 12.93
C GLY A 118 -0.99 -22.89 13.36
N LEU A 119 -1.42 -24.12 13.08
CA LEU A 119 -0.70 -25.38 13.35
C LEU A 119 0.19 -25.83 12.19
N GLY A 120 -0.04 -25.30 10.99
CA GLY A 120 0.70 -25.64 9.78
C GLY A 120 1.80 -24.65 9.40
N LYS A 121 2.61 -25.03 8.42
CA LYS A 121 3.61 -24.14 7.79
C LYS A 121 3.00 -23.22 6.73
N ASP A 122 1.81 -23.55 6.26
CA ASP A 122 1.00 -22.86 5.26
C ASP A 122 -0.48 -23.16 5.52
N ILE A 123 -1.40 -22.53 4.77
CA ILE A 123 -2.83 -22.70 4.99
C ILE A 123 -3.33 -24.14 4.77
N TYR A 124 -2.75 -24.87 3.83
CA TYR A 124 -3.23 -26.22 3.49
C TYR A 124 -2.83 -27.22 4.58
N SER A 125 -1.58 -27.16 5.02
CA SER A 125 -1.09 -27.94 6.16
C SER A 125 -1.78 -27.54 7.45
N ASP A 126 -2.10 -26.26 7.63
CA ASP A 126 -2.83 -25.77 8.81
C ASP A 126 -4.24 -26.37 8.91
N LEU A 127 -4.99 -26.41 7.80
CA LEU A 127 -6.32 -27.04 7.78
C LEU A 127 -6.24 -28.55 8.07
N SER A 128 -5.20 -29.23 7.58
CA SER A 128 -4.96 -30.65 7.84
C SER A 128 -4.64 -30.93 9.32
N GLU A 129 -3.73 -30.16 9.92
CA GLU A 129 -3.40 -30.29 11.34
C GLU A 129 -4.56 -29.85 12.24
N THR A 130 -5.33 -28.83 11.85
CA THR A 130 -6.55 -28.45 12.56
C THR A 130 -7.60 -29.57 12.51
N THR A 131 -7.77 -30.22 11.36
CA THR A 131 -8.64 -31.41 11.24
C THR A 131 -8.20 -32.52 12.18
N ARG A 132 -6.90 -32.81 12.22
CA ARG A 132 -6.32 -33.81 13.12
C ARG A 132 -6.55 -33.44 14.58
N LEU A 133 -6.38 -32.18 14.96
CA LEU A 133 -6.66 -31.68 16.32
C LEU A 133 -8.12 -31.92 16.70
N VAL A 134 -9.08 -31.51 15.85
CA VAL A 134 -10.51 -31.68 16.12
C VAL A 134 -10.87 -33.16 16.31
N GLN A 135 -10.33 -34.06 15.48
CA GLN A 135 -10.55 -35.50 15.63
C GLN A 135 -9.99 -36.05 16.95
N ILE A 136 -8.85 -35.55 17.41
CA ILE A 136 -8.25 -35.93 18.70
C ILE A 136 -9.14 -35.46 19.85
N ILE A 137 -9.57 -34.19 19.82
CA ILE A 137 -10.49 -33.62 20.80
C ILE A 137 -11.80 -34.40 20.85
N GLY A 138 -12.40 -34.71 19.69
CA GLY A 138 -13.65 -35.46 19.61
C GLY A 138 -13.56 -36.89 20.15
N ARG A 139 -12.39 -37.55 20.02
CA ARG A 139 -12.20 -38.92 20.54
C ARG A 139 -11.87 -38.98 22.03
N LYS A 140 -11.11 -38.01 22.55
CA LYS A 140 -10.50 -38.10 23.89
C LYS A 140 -11.08 -37.09 24.89
N GLY A 141 -11.64 -35.99 24.41
CA GLY A 141 -11.99 -34.82 25.21
C GLY A 141 -10.76 -33.97 25.57
N LEU A 142 -11.00 -32.69 25.85
CA LEU A 142 -9.94 -31.73 26.21
C LEU A 142 -9.24 -32.08 27.54
N GLU A 143 -9.93 -32.73 28.48
CA GLU A 143 -9.39 -33.02 29.82
C GLU A 143 -8.22 -34.01 29.80
N LYS A 144 -8.16 -34.90 28.80
CA LYS A 144 -7.16 -35.98 28.71
C LYS A 144 -6.04 -35.68 27.72
N ILE A 145 -6.06 -34.52 27.07
CA ILE A 145 -5.12 -34.20 25.99
C ILE A 145 -3.73 -33.81 26.50
N GLY A 146 -3.63 -33.35 27.75
CA GLY A 146 -2.38 -32.90 28.37
C GLY A 146 -1.36 -34.01 28.67
N ASP A 147 -1.80 -35.27 28.68
CA ASP A 147 -0.96 -36.44 28.97
C ASP A 147 -0.24 -36.99 27.72
N GLU A 148 -0.44 -36.36 26.55
CA GLU A 148 0.10 -36.81 25.27
C GLU A 148 1.20 -35.89 24.73
N ARG A 149 1.85 -36.36 23.66
CA ARG A 149 2.69 -35.54 22.80
C ARG A 149 2.03 -35.48 21.43
N LEU A 150 1.38 -34.36 21.11
CA LEU A 150 0.64 -34.22 19.84
C LEU A 150 1.59 -34.05 18.65
N GLY A 151 2.80 -33.53 18.89
CA GLY A 151 3.74 -33.15 17.84
C GLY A 151 3.24 -31.97 17.00
N MET A 152 2.27 -31.21 17.52
CA MET A 152 1.70 -30.03 16.90
C MET A 152 2.20 -28.78 17.63
N LEU A 153 2.40 -27.69 16.90
CA LEU A 153 2.92 -26.43 17.41
C LEU A 153 2.10 -25.29 16.81
N ILE A 154 1.67 -24.34 17.64
CA ILE A 154 1.15 -23.06 17.12
C ILE A 154 2.35 -22.25 16.66
N SER A 155 2.39 -21.89 15.38
CA SER A 155 3.52 -21.20 14.78
C SER A 155 3.08 -20.24 13.67
N SER A 156 4.02 -19.42 13.21
CA SER A 156 3.82 -18.60 12.03
C SER A 156 4.00 -19.43 10.76
N TYR A 157 3.22 -19.15 9.73
CA TYR A 157 3.44 -19.76 8.41
C TYR A 157 4.83 -19.40 7.89
N SER A 158 5.54 -20.43 7.39
CA SER A 158 6.95 -20.36 7.02
C SER A 158 7.20 -20.40 5.50
N SER A 159 6.18 -20.76 4.70
CA SER A 159 6.32 -20.94 3.26
C SER A 159 5.27 -20.17 2.47
N GLU A 160 5.69 -19.71 1.29
CA GLU A 160 4.82 -19.13 0.29
C GLU A 160 3.79 -20.12 -0.28
N PRO A 161 2.62 -19.63 -0.74
CA PRO A 161 2.23 -18.23 -0.74
C PRO A 161 1.79 -17.84 0.67
N TYR A 162 2.46 -16.83 1.26
CA TYR A 162 2.08 -16.30 2.57
C TYR A 162 0.57 -16.00 2.56
N PRO A 163 -0.11 -15.97 3.72
CA PRO A 163 -1.37 -15.24 3.74
C PRO A 163 -1.04 -13.82 3.26
N TYR A 164 -1.61 -13.44 2.11
CA TYR A 164 -1.24 -12.25 1.34
C TYR A 164 -1.01 -11.02 2.26
N VAL A 165 -1.90 -10.87 3.25
CA VAL A 165 -1.85 -9.82 4.28
C VAL A 165 -0.55 -9.76 5.10
N MET A 166 -0.05 -10.87 5.65
CA MET A 166 1.20 -10.82 6.43
C MET A 166 2.42 -10.54 5.54
N GLY A 167 2.38 -10.97 4.28
CA GLY A 167 3.39 -10.62 3.29
C GLY A 167 3.44 -9.10 3.11
N THR A 168 2.28 -8.50 2.84
CA THR A 168 2.11 -7.05 2.70
C THR A 168 2.54 -6.29 3.95
N ILE A 169 2.18 -6.74 5.15
CA ILE A 169 2.63 -6.13 6.43
C ILE A 169 4.15 -6.20 6.59
N SER A 170 4.78 -7.30 6.17
CA SER A 170 6.25 -7.45 6.20
C SER A 170 6.94 -6.44 5.28
N GLU A 171 6.43 -6.25 4.06
CA GLU A 171 6.95 -5.24 3.13
C GLU A 171 6.74 -3.82 3.65
N ILE A 172 5.55 -3.51 4.15
CA ILE A 172 5.26 -2.24 4.85
C ILE A 172 6.27 -2.00 5.98
N ASN A 173 6.59 -3.01 6.78
CA ASN A 173 7.56 -2.91 7.87
C ASN A 173 9.00 -2.67 7.39
N LYS A 174 9.41 -3.26 6.26
CA LYS A 174 10.71 -2.98 5.63
C LYS A 174 10.78 -1.55 5.12
N LEU A 175 9.74 -1.08 4.42
CA LEU A 175 9.65 0.28 3.88
C LEU A 175 9.66 1.32 5.01
N ALA A 176 8.78 1.18 6.00
CA ALA A 176 8.71 2.08 7.14
C ALA A 176 10.00 2.06 7.98
N GLY A 177 10.62 0.89 8.16
CA GLY A 177 11.94 0.78 8.78
C GLY A 177 13.04 1.51 8.03
N SER A 178 13.02 1.46 6.69
CA SER A 178 13.99 2.15 5.84
C SER A 178 13.84 3.67 5.92
N ILE A 179 12.60 4.17 5.88
CA ILE A 179 12.28 5.60 6.07
C ILE A 179 12.74 6.06 7.45
N TYR A 180 12.35 5.35 8.51
CA TYR A 180 12.74 5.66 9.89
C TYR A 180 14.26 5.75 10.06
N ASN A 181 15.00 4.76 9.53
CA ASN A 181 16.46 4.71 9.66
C ASN A 181 17.18 5.87 8.97
N ARG A 182 16.64 6.36 7.84
CA ARG A 182 17.18 7.53 7.13
C ARG A 182 16.87 8.81 7.89
N LEU A 183 15.66 8.96 8.41
CA LEU A 183 15.18 10.20 9.00
C LEU A 183 15.55 10.40 10.46
N ARG A 184 15.76 9.35 11.27
CA ARG A 184 16.11 9.51 12.71
C ARG A 184 17.36 10.34 12.96
N ARG A 185 18.28 10.41 11.98
CA ARG A 185 19.48 11.25 12.03
C ARG A 185 19.20 12.72 11.75
N VAL A 186 18.14 13.00 10.98
CA VAL A 186 17.72 14.34 10.56
C VAL A 186 16.71 14.92 11.56
N ILE A 187 15.86 14.05 12.12
CA ILE A 187 14.79 14.37 13.06
C ILE A 187 15.01 13.52 14.33
N PRO A 188 15.83 13.98 15.28
CA PRO A 188 16.12 13.23 16.51
C PRO A 188 14.87 12.87 17.31
N GLU A 189 13.80 13.65 17.20
CA GLU A 189 12.52 13.41 17.88
C GLU A 189 11.85 12.11 17.43
N LEU A 190 12.16 11.60 16.23
CA LEU A 190 11.72 10.28 15.78
C LEU A 190 12.26 9.14 16.66
N GLU A 191 13.38 9.32 17.36
CA GLU A 191 13.92 8.30 18.27
C GLU A 191 12.97 8.02 19.44
N SER A 192 12.07 8.97 19.75
CA SER A 192 11.05 8.79 20.79
C SER A 192 9.85 7.93 20.37
N ALA A 193 9.75 7.54 19.09
CA ALA A 193 8.70 6.68 18.53
C ALA A 193 8.86 5.23 19.01
N ASN A 194 8.53 5.01 20.28
CA ASN A 194 8.57 3.69 20.90
C ASN A 194 7.40 2.84 20.42
N PRO A 195 7.60 1.53 20.19
CA PRO A 195 6.51 0.63 19.84
C PRO A 195 5.36 0.72 20.85
N VAL A 196 4.13 0.79 20.35
CA VAL A 196 2.95 0.75 21.23
C VAL A 196 2.90 -0.60 21.93
N ASN A 197 2.71 -0.58 23.25
CA ASN A 197 2.60 -1.81 24.04
C ASN A 197 1.16 -2.33 23.98
N TYR A 198 0.88 -3.24 23.04
CA TYR A 198 -0.41 -3.92 22.95
C TYR A 198 -0.42 -5.23 23.75
N ASP A 199 -1.60 -5.57 24.25
CA ASP A 199 -1.84 -6.90 24.82
C ASP A 199 -1.83 -7.96 23.72
N TYR A 200 -0.92 -8.93 23.82
CA TYR A 200 -0.79 -10.04 22.87
C TYR A 200 -2.04 -10.95 22.84
N ARG A 201 -2.93 -10.86 23.85
CA ARG A 201 -4.20 -11.58 23.91
C ARG A 201 -5.30 -10.91 23.08
N ASP A 202 -5.10 -9.67 22.64
CA ASP A 202 -6.06 -8.88 21.85
C ASP A 202 -5.42 -8.24 20.61
N LEU A 203 -4.91 -9.09 19.72
CA LEU A 203 -4.27 -8.63 18.48
C LEU A 203 -5.24 -7.96 17.49
N VAL A 204 -6.56 -8.13 17.66
CA VAL A 204 -7.56 -7.46 16.82
C VAL A 204 -7.46 -5.94 17.00
N LYS A 205 -7.47 -5.46 18.25
CA LYS A 205 -7.32 -4.02 18.53
C LYS A 205 -5.98 -3.47 18.07
N ALA A 206 -4.90 -4.23 18.26
CA ALA A 206 -3.57 -3.84 17.79
C ALA A 206 -3.55 -3.67 16.26
N PHE A 207 -4.20 -4.58 15.54
CA PHE A 207 -4.32 -4.54 14.09
C PHE A 207 -5.20 -3.39 13.61
N GLU A 208 -6.36 -3.17 14.24
CA GLU A 208 -7.25 -2.05 13.93
C GLU A 208 -6.55 -0.70 14.12
N ASP A 209 -5.83 -0.50 15.22
CA ASP A 209 -5.09 0.74 15.46
C ASP A 209 -3.95 0.93 14.44
N PHE A 210 -3.20 -0.13 14.13
CA PHE A 210 -2.21 -0.12 13.04
C PHE A 210 -2.84 0.27 11.69
N LEU A 211 -3.92 -0.41 11.29
CA LEU A 211 -4.59 -0.19 10.01
C LEU A 211 -5.15 1.24 9.92
N ASN A 212 -5.83 1.72 10.96
CA ASN A 212 -6.39 3.07 10.99
C ASN A 212 -5.32 4.16 10.87
N LYS A 213 -4.17 3.98 11.53
CA LYS A 213 -3.02 4.88 11.40
C LYS A 213 -2.40 4.80 10.00
N GLY A 214 -2.36 3.61 9.39
CA GLY A 214 -1.95 3.43 8.00
C GLY A 214 -2.87 4.15 7.02
N ILE A 215 -4.20 3.96 7.14
CA ILE A 215 -5.20 4.63 6.28
C ILE A 215 -5.07 6.15 6.38
N LYS A 216 -4.79 6.70 7.57
CA LYS A 216 -4.55 8.14 7.75
C LYS A 216 -3.33 8.67 6.98
N LEU A 217 -2.38 7.82 6.57
CA LEU A 217 -1.27 8.22 5.70
C LEU A 217 -1.66 8.27 4.22
N LEU A 218 -2.83 7.76 3.82
CA LEU A 218 -3.18 7.73 2.40
C LEU A 218 -3.44 9.15 1.86
N PRO A 219 -3.09 9.43 0.57
CA PRO A 219 -3.28 10.73 -0.08
C PRO A 219 -4.68 11.33 0.02
N LEU A 220 -5.70 10.48 0.18
CA LEU A 220 -7.08 10.92 0.35
C LEU A 220 -7.27 11.74 1.64
N TYR A 221 -6.53 11.40 2.68
CA TYR A 221 -6.67 11.92 4.05
C TYR A 221 -5.47 12.75 4.50
N ASN A 222 -4.30 12.60 3.86
CA ASN A 222 -3.09 13.29 4.25
C ASN A 222 -2.52 14.15 3.10
N PRO A 223 -2.44 15.48 3.27
CA PRO A 223 -1.95 16.38 2.23
C PRO A 223 -0.45 16.22 1.96
N PHE A 224 0.34 15.76 2.95
CA PHE A 224 1.77 15.53 2.78
C PHE A 224 2.01 14.36 1.84
N THR A 225 1.36 13.22 2.07
CA THR A 225 1.51 12.05 1.18
C THR A 225 0.85 12.26 -0.17
N PHE A 226 -0.21 13.08 -0.27
CA PHE A 226 -0.70 13.57 -1.56
C PHE A 226 0.37 14.36 -2.32
N PHE A 227 1.08 15.27 -1.65
CA PHE A 227 2.19 16.02 -2.24
C PHE A 227 3.35 15.10 -2.66
N ILE A 228 3.74 14.13 -1.82
CA ILE A 228 4.78 13.15 -2.21
C ILE A 228 4.32 12.32 -3.41
N GLN A 229 3.07 11.87 -3.45
CA GLN A 229 2.52 11.13 -4.58
C GLN A 229 2.48 11.98 -5.87
N SER A 230 2.16 13.26 -5.78
CA SER A 230 2.11 14.13 -6.96
C SER A 230 3.48 14.39 -7.58
N LEU A 231 4.55 14.15 -6.82
CA LEU A 231 5.92 14.18 -7.29
C LEU A 231 6.42 12.83 -7.82
N ARG A 232 5.61 11.77 -7.87
CA ARG A 232 6.07 10.42 -8.24
C ARG A 232 6.60 10.33 -9.67
N SER A 233 5.92 10.94 -10.63
CA SER A 233 6.30 10.90 -12.04
C SER A 233 5.55 11.95 -12.85
N THR A 234 5.68 13.23 -12.48
CA THR A 234 4.88 14.32 -13.05
C THR A 234 5.71 15.23 -13.92
N PRO A 235 5.16 15.74 -15.05
CA PRO A 235 5.81 16.75 -15.86
C PRO A 235 6.22 17.97 -15.03
N LYS A 236 7.49 18.38 -15.15
CA LYS A 236 8.04 19.54 -14.45
C LYS A 236 7.24 20.81 -14.74
N SER A 237 6.85 21.02 -15.99
CA SER A 237 5.99 22.13 -16.41
C SER A 237 4.64 22.13 -15.70
N TYR A 238 4.03 20.96 -15.49
CA TYR A 238 2.78 20.83 -14.76
C TYR A 238 2.97 21.09 -13.25
N LEU A 239 4.06 20.60 -12.66
CA LEU A 239 4.40 20.90 -11.27
C LEU A 239 4.64 22.39 -11.05
N LYS A 240 5.23 23.10 -12.01
CA LYS A 240 5.37 24.57 -11.95
C LYS A 240 4.02 25.29 -11.96
N ILE A 241 3.01 24.75 -12.63
CA ILE A 241 1.65 25.29 -12.59
C ILE A 241 1.04 25.04 -11.20
N MET A 242 1.19 23.82 -10.67
CA MET A 242 0.53 23.40 -9.43
C MET A 242 1.22 23.90 -8.15
N TYR A 243 2.53 24.09 -8.18
CA TYR A 243 3.39 24.40 -7.04
C TYR A 243 4.33 25.58 -7.28
N CYS A 244 4.23 26.31 -8.39
CA CYS A 244 5.15 27.36 -8.82
C CYS A 244 6.56 26.89 -9.23
N ASP A 245 7.31 27.78 -9.88
CA ASP A 245 8.75 27.63 -10.15
C ASP A 245 9.59 27.45 -8.87
N GLU A 246 9.10 27.97 -7.74
CA GLU A 246 9.82 27.94 -6.45
C GLU A 246 10.06 26.51 -5.93
N LEU A 247 9.22 25.54 -6.31
CA LEU A 247 9.45 24.12 -6.01
C LEU A 247 10.84 23.64 -6.43
N PHE A 248 11.38 24.20 -7.53
CA PHE A 248 12.69 23.86 -8.08
C PHE A 248 13.79 24.85 -7.68
N SER A 249 13.51 25.75 -6.73
CA SER A 249 14.51 26.69 -6.21
C SER A 249 15.47 26.00 -5.24
N GLY A 250 16.66 26.57 -5.07
CA GLY A 250 17.66 26.07 -4.11
C GLY A 250 17.13 25.91 -2.68
N PRO A 251 16.42 26.89 -2.10
CA PRO A 251 15.86 26.75 -0.75
C PRO A 251 14.92 25.54 -0.58
N ILE A 252 13.97 25.37 -1.51
CA ILE A 252 13.00 24.26 -1.45
C ILE A 252 13.68 22.92 -1.77
N GLY A 253 14.55 22.89 -2.79
CA GLY A 253 15.32 21.69 -3.13
C GLY A 253 16.19 21.22 -1.97
N ASN A 254 16.85 22.13 -1.26
CA ASN A 254 17.65 21.82 -0.07
C ASN A 254 16.78 21.30 1.08
N LEU A 255 15.58 21.87 1.28
CA LEU A 255 14.62 21.38 2.27
C LEU A 255 14.16 19.96 1.93
N MET A 256 13.76 19.70 0.68
CA MET A 256 13.38 18.37 0.22
C MET A 256 14.51 17.35 0.39
N SER A 257 15.73 17.70 -0.05
CA SER A 257 16.93 16.86 0.09
C SER A 257 17.26 16.57 1.56
N LYS A 258 17.06 17.53 2.46
CA LYS A 258 17.25 17.34 3.91
C LYS A 258 16.40 16.18 4.44
N TYR A 259 15.17 16.04 3.96
CA TYR A 259 14.26 14.94 4.32
C TYR A 259 14.38 13.71 3.38
N GLY A 260 15.41 13.68 2.52
CA GLY A 260 15.66 12.58 1.59
C GLY A 260 14.65 12.48 0.46
N ILE A 261 14.00 13.59 0.09
CA ILE A 261 13.16 13.68 -1.10
C ILE A 261 13.99 14.30 -2.23
N ASP A 262 14.54 13.44 -3.07
CA ASP A 262 15.39 13.83 -4.19
C ASP A 262 14.64 13.58 -5.50
N LEU A 263 14.58 14.59 -6.37
CA LEU A 263 13.89 14.49 -7.66
C LEU A 263 14.88 14.34 -8.81
N VAL A 264 14.63 13.34 -9.65
CA VAL A 264 15.43 13.01 -10.82
C VAL A 264 14.59 13.05 -12.10
N LYS A 265 15.26 13.19 -13.24
CA LYS A 265 14.63 13.13 -14.55
C LYS A 265 14.27 11.69 -14.89
N ILE A 266 12.97 11.43 -15.08
CA ILE A 266 12.44 10.11 -15.44
C ILE A 266 12.36 9.97 -16.96
N LEU A 267 11.80 10.96 -17.64
CA LEU A 267 11.54 10.94 -19.07
C LEU A 267 11.73 12.35 -19.62
N ASP A 268 12.27 12.48 -20.83
CA ASP A 268 12.43 13.76 -21.53
C ASP A 268 12.12 13.59 -23.02
N PRO A 269 11.90 14.69 -23.77
CA PRO A 269 11.53 14.60 -25.19
C PRO A 269 12.70 14.21 -26.11
N ASN A 270 13.94 14.14 -25.61
CA ASN A 270 15.14 13.81 -26.37
C ASN A 270 15.27 14.67 -27.64
N LEU A 271 15.16 15.99 -27.49
CA LEU A 271 15.31 17.00 -28.56
C LEU A 271 16.77 17.27 -28.90
N GLY A 272 17.71 16.88 -28.02
CA GLY A 272 19.12 17.24 -28.14
C GLY A 272 19.40 18.68 -27.72
N ILE A 273 18.47 19.32 -26.99
CA ILE A 273 18.59 20.68 -26.49
C ILE A 273 18.41 20.61 -24.97
N PRO A 274 19.51 20.54 -24.18
CA PRO A 274 19.46 20.22 -22.76
C PRO A 274 18.48 21.08 -21.96
N SER A 275 18.43 22.39 -22.22
CA SER A 275 17.52 23.30 -21.52
C SER A 275 16.04 23.04 -21.78
N LEU A 276 15.68 22.61 -23.00
CA LEU A 276 14.30 22.28 -23.35
C LEU A 276 13.94 20.88 -22.87
N ASP A 277 14.88 19.92 -23.00
CA ASP A 277 14.72 18.57 -22.48
C ASP A 277 14.47 18.57 -20.97
N ASP A 278 15.19 19.42 -20.22
CA ASP A 278 15.04 19.54 -18.77
C ASP A 278 13.80 20.34 -18.35
N GLU A 279 13.28 21.23 -19.20
CA GLU A 279 12.05 21.99 -18.91
C GLU A 279 10.78 21.14 -19.15
N LEU A 280 10.83 20.27 -20.17
CA LEU A 280 9.74 19.38 -20.54
C LEU A 280 9.83 17.99 -19.90
N ALA A 281 10.87 17.75 -19.09
CA ALA A 281 11.06 16.49 -18.40
C ALA A 281 9.87 16.10 -17.51
N VAL A 282 9.54 14.81 -17.51
CA VAL A 282 8.86 14.18 -16.38
C VAL A 282 9.89 13.93 -15.32
N ILE A 283 9.62 14.41 -14.11
CA ILE A 283 10.47 14.22 -12.95
C ILE A 283 9.79 13.32 -11.94
N GLY A 284 10.59 12.69 -11.09
CA GLY A 284 10.05 12.06 -9.89
C GLY A 284 11.12 11.60 -8.93
N HIS A 285 10.72 10.86 -7.90
CA HIS A 285 11.62 10.48 -6.81
C HIS A 285 12.79 9.63 -7.29
N GLU A 286 13.98 9.90 -6.77
CA GLU A 286 15.14 9.03 -6.94
C GLU A 286 14.88 7.65 -6.30
N ASP A 287 15.26 6.58 -6.98
CA ASP A 287 15.07 5.21 -6.50
C ASP A 287 15.73 5.01 -5.12
N GLY A 288 14.96 4.52 -4.15
CA GLY A 288 15.42 4.31 -2.78
C GLY A 288 15.53 5.58 -1.92
N SER A 289 15.18 6.75 -2.44
CA SER A 289 14.97 7.98 -1.66
C SER A 289 13.80 7.82 -0.67
N VAL A 290 13.69 8.70 0.32
CA VAL A 290 12.54 8.70 1.24
C VAL A 290 11.23 8.94 0.48
N GLY A 291 11.27 9.73 -0.60
CA GLY A 291 10.10 10.01 -1.43
C GLY A 291 9.61 8.76 -2.15
N ASP A 292 10.52 8.02 -2.78
CA ASP A 292 10.22 6.74 -3.42
C ASP A 292 9.67 5.73 -2.40
N LEU A 293 10.35 5.55 -1.26
CA LEU A 293 9.91 4.65 -0.19
C LEU A 293 8.53 5.02 0.37
N LEU A 294 8.20 6.31 0.51
CA LEU A 294 6.88 6.76 0.92
C LEU A 294 5.81 6.42 -0.13
N THR A 295 6.10 6.58 -1.41
CA THR A 295 5.15 6.15 -2.46
C THR A 295 4.92 4.65 -2.42
N GLN A 296 5.96 3.84 -2.25
CA GLN A 296 5.80 2.38 -2.10
C GLN A 296 5.01 2.01 -0.83
N LEU A 297 5.23 2.74 0.27
CA LEU A 297 4.48 2.54 1.52
C LEU A 297 2.98 2.82 1.32
N ILE A 298 2.62 3.91 0.64
CA ILE A 298 1.23 4.25 0.30
C ILE A 298 0.57 3.10 -0.48
N TRP A 299 1.28 2.55 -1.47
CA TRP A 299 0.80 1.44 -2.28
C TRP A 299 0.64 0.15 -1.46
N GLY A 300 1.56 -0.16 -0.55
CA GLY A 300 1.41 -1.28 0.37
C GLY A 300 0.18 -1.14 1.29
N ILE A 301 -0.15 0.08 1.73
CA ILE A 301 -1.37 0.33 2.53
C ILE A 301 -2.62 0.10 1.68
N TYR A 302 -2.65 0.56 0.42
CA TYR A 302 -3.76 0.26 -0.50
C TYR A 302 -3.93 -1.25 -0.71
N GLU A 303 -2.83 -1.97 -0.95
CA GLU A 303 -2.82 -3.42 -1.13
C GLU A 303 -3.36 -4.15 0.10
N LEU A 304 -2.93 -3.75 1.30
CA LEU A 304 -3.42 -4.30 2.56
C LEU A 304 -4.94 -4.12 2.70
N THR A 305 -5.47 -2.93 2.38
CA THR A 305 -6.92 -2.67 2.47
C THR A 305 -7.71 -3.50 1.46
N TYR A 306 -7.15 -3.71 0.27
CA TYR A 306 -7.73 -4.56 -0.77
C TYR A 306 -7.76 -6.03 -0.35
N GLU A 307 -6.65 -6.57 0.15
CA GLU A 307 -6.55 -7.97 0.58
C GLU A 307 -7.52 -8.27 1.73
N LEU A 308 -7.64 -7.36 2.70
CA LEU A 308 -8.61 -7.48 3.79
C LEU A 308 -10.05 -7.50 3.26
N LYS A 309 -10.38 -6.69 2.25
CA LYS A 309 -11.69 -6.72 1.59
C LYS A 309 -11.96 -8.06 0.90
N GLN A 310 -10.97 -8.62 0.20
CA GLN A 310 -11.09 -9.95 -0.41
C GLN A 310 -11.31 -11.06 0.61
N LEU A 311 -10.79 -10.87 1.83
CA LEU A 311 -11.01 -11.74 2.98
C LEU A 311 -12.34 -11.49 3.72
N GLY A 312 -13.19 -10.58 3.22
CA GLY A 312 -14.50 -10.29 3.80
C GLY A 312 -14.48 -9.34 5.01
N TYR A 313 -13.38 -8.62 5.25
CA TYR A 313 -13.32 -7.60 6.30
C TYR A 313 -13.82 -6.25 5.78
N PRO A 314 -14.75 -5.58 6.49
CA PRO A 314 -15.29 -4.29 6.10
C PRO A 314 -14.32 -3.17 6.50
N VAL A 315 -13.20 -3.04 5.79
CA VAL A 315 -12.24 -1.94 6.02
C VAL A 315 -12.88 -0.58 5.69
N ASN A 316 -13.78 -0.54 4.70
CA ASN A 316 -14.71 0.54 4.37
C ASN A 316 -15.78 0.03 3.39
N ASP A 317 -16.86 0.80 3.18
CA ASP A 317 -17.91 0.50 2.18
C ASP A 317 -17.31 0.30 0.77
N GLU A 318 -16.24 1.03 0.47
CA GLU A 318 -15.43 0.91 -0.74
C GLU A 318 -13.95 0.63 -0.40
N ASP A 319 -13.23 0.05 -1.36
CA ASP A 319 -11.77 -0.09 -1.28
C ASP A 319 -11.09 1.30 -1.28
N GLU A 320 -10.03 1.50 -0.49
CA GLU A 320 -9.42 2.82 -0.32
C GLU A 320 -8.84 3.41 -1.61
N LEU A 321 -8.25 2.58 -2.47
CA LEU A 321 -7.74 3.05 -3.75
C LEU A 321 -8.89 3.42 -4.68
N LYS A 322 -9.92 2.57 -4.81
CA LYS A 322 -11.13 2.90 -5.57
C LYS A 322 -11.78 4.19 -5.07
N LYS A 323 -11.88 4.39 -3.75
CA LYS A 323 -12.40 5.61 -3.13
C LYS A 323 -11.58 6.84 -3.50
N TYR A 324 -10.24 6.73 -3.45
CA TYR A 324 -9.33 7.78 -3.89
C TYR A 324 -9.53 8.14 -5.36
N VAL A 325 -9.49 7.15 -6.27
CA VAL A 325 -9.63 7.39 -7.72
C VAL A 325 -11.03 7.94 -8.05
N SER A 326 -12.09 7.42 -7.43
CA SER A 326 -13.46 7.92 -7.58
C SER A 326 -13.63 9.39 -7.18
N LYS A 327 -12.90 9.88 -6.16
CA LYS A 327 -12.91 11.31 -5.78
C LYS A 327 -12.43 12.22 -6.91
N TYR A 328 -11.59 11.72 -7.80
CA TYR A 328 -11.03 12.49 -8.93
C TYR A 328 -11.61 12.07 -10.28
N ARG A 329 -12.79 11.44 -10.30
CA ARG A 329 -13.45 10.98 -11.52
C ARG A 329 -13.60 12.07 -12.59
N ASP A 330 -13.91 13.30 -12.21
CA ASP A 330 -14.04 14.41 -13.17
C ASP A 330 -12.74 14.66 -13.98
N TYR A 331 -11.57 14.41 -13.39
CA TYR A 331 -10.29 14.52 -14.09
C TYR A 331 -10.09 13.36 -15.06
N LEU A 332 -10.57 12.18 -14.71
CA LEU A 332 -10.57 11.01 -15.58
C LEU A 332 -11.54 11.17 -16.75
N ASP A 333 -12.71 11.75 -16.53
CA ASP A 333 -13.67 12.06 -17.59
C ASP A 333 -13.11 13.12 -18.56
N LYS A 334 -12.43 14.15 -18.02
CA LYS A 334 -11.69 15.14 -18.85
C LYS A 334 -10.57 14.47 -19.63
N PHE A 335 -9.80 13.58 -19.01
CA PHE A 335 -8.78 12.80 -19.68
C PHE A 335 -9.38 11.97 -20.81
N ALA A 336 -10.46 11.23 -20.59
CA ALA A 336 -11.10 10.40 -21.60
C ALA A 336 -11.52 11.22 -22.83
N ASN A 337 -12.16 12.38 -22.59
CA ASN A 337 -12.56 13.30 -23.66
C ASN A 337 -11.35 13.86 -24.43
N ASN A 338 -10.32 14.29 -23.69
CA ASN A 338 -9.12 14.87 -24.25
C ASN A 338 -8.21 13.85 -24.94
N ALA A 339 -8.28 12.57 -24.58
CA ALA A 339 -7.45 11.50 -25.12
C ALA A 339 -8.13 10.72 -26.25
N SER A 340 -9.27 11.19 -26.77
CA SER A 340 -10.05 10.48 -27.78
C SER A 340 -9.30 10.23 -29.10
N ASP A 341 -8.25 11.00 -29.39
CA ASP A 341 -7.31 10.79 -30.51
C ASP A 341 -6.28 9.68 -30.25
N ILE A 342 -6.06 9.30 -29.00
CA ILE A 342 -5.05 8.34 -28.54
C ILE A 342 -5.70 6.99 -28.16
N ILE A 343 -6.81 7.05 -27.44
CA ILE A 343 -7.49 5.92 -26.79
C ILE A 343 -8.81 5.62 -27.51
N ALA A 344 -9.15 4.33 -27.63
CA ALA A 344 -10.32 3.86 -28.38
C ALA A 344 -11.60 3.68 -27.54
N THR A 345 -11.51 3.74 -26.21
CA THR A 345 -12.60 3.36 -25.30
C THR A 345 -12.74 4.28 -24.11
N ASP A 346 -13.91 4.25 -23.50
CA ASP A 346 -14.23 5.02 -22.30
C ASP A 346 -13.52 4.51 -21.04
N VAL A 347 -13.24 5.42 -20.11
CA VAL A 347 -12.72 5.17 -18.76
C VAL A 347 -13.85 4.63 -17.87
N LYS A 348 -13.63 3.49 -17.19
CA LYS A 348 -14.66 2.70 -16.48
C LYS A 348 -14.40 2.48 -14.97
N LEU A 349 -13.30 2.96 -14.40
CA LEU A 349 -12.81 2.79 -13.01
C LEU A 349 -12.74 1.32 -12.53
N LYS A 350 -12.18 0.45 -13.35
CA LYS A 350 -12.28 -1.00 -13.23
C LYS A 350 -10.96 -1.76 -13.43
N CYS A 351 -9.98 -1.18 -14.11
CA CYS A 351 -8.76 -1.90 -14.45
C CYS A 351 -7.52 -1.00 -14.52
N GLY A 352 -6.35 -1.63 -14.43
CA GLY A 352 -5.08 -1.00 -14.73
C GLY A 352 -4.66 -1.34 -16.16
N HIS A 353 -3.96 -0.41 -16.80
CA HIS A 353 -3.41 -0.60 -18.13
C HIS A 353 -1.93 -0.25 -18.19
N LYS A 354 -1.14 -1.01 -18.96
CA LYS A 354 0.32 -0.84 -19.03
C LYS A 354 0.77 -0.45 -20.42
N LEU A 355 1.47 0.68 -20.52
CA LEU A 355 2.02 1.23 -21.77
C LEU A 355 3.55 1.29 -21.71
N THR A 356 4.23 0.92 -22.80
CA THR A 356 5.66 1.21 -22.95
C THR A 356 5.80 2.60 -23.54
N LEU A 357 6.69 3.41 -22.97
CA LEU A 357 7.00 4.75 -23.45
C LEU A 357 8.37 4.80 -24.11
N GLU A 358 8.45 5.37 -25.31
CA GLU A 358 9.71 5.64 -26.01
C GLU A 358 9.70 7.08 -26.53
N ALA A 359 10.61 7.91 -26.04
CA ALA A 359 10.78 9.29 -26.50
C ALA A 359 11.94 9.42 -27.50
N HIS A 360 11.70 10.09 -28.61
CA HIS A 360 12.72 10.35 -29.63
C HIS A 360 12.40 11.62 -30.43
N GLY A 361 13.29 12.62 -30.39
CA GLY A 361 13.19 13.80 -31.25
C GLY A 361 11.90 14.60 -31.08
N GLY A 362 11.38 14.70 -29.85
CA GLY A 362 10.12 15.39 -29.56
C GLY A 362 8.86 14.58 -29.87
N LEU A 363 9.00 13.31 -30.26
CA LEU A 363 7.90 12.37 -30.40
C LEU A 363 7.86 11.42 -29.20
N MET A 364 6.65 11.02 -28.83
CA MET A 364 6.36 10.01 -27.84
C MET A 364 5.66 8.84 -28.52
N ARG A 365 6.30 7.68 -28.50
CA ARG A 365 5.70 6.42 -28.93
C ARG A 365 5.13 5.70 -27.72
N LEU A 366 3.85 5.37 -27.82
CA LEU A 366 3.08 4.62 -26.85
C LEU A 366 2.82 3.22 -27.42
N ILE A 367 3.27 2.18 -26.73
CA ILE A 367 3.04 0.79 -27.12
C ILE A 367 2.12 0.15 -26.09
N ASP A 368 1.00 -0.38 -26.56
CA ASP A 368 0.03 -1.06 -25.73
C ASP A 368 0.54 -2.45 -25.31
N ASN A 369 0.71 -2.70 -24.01
CA ASN A 369 1.04 -4.04 -23.50
C ASN A 369 -0.17 -4.72 -22.85
N GLY A 370 -1.35 -4.14 -23.00
CA GLY A 370 -2.59 -4.63 -22.46
C GLY A 370 -2.80 -4.31 -20.98
N ARG A 371 -3.78 -5.02 -20.45
CA ARG A 371 -4.24 -4.91 -19.07
C ARG A 371 -3.14 -5.27 -18.08
N TYR A 372 -3.14 -4.56 -16.97
CA TYR A 372 -2.30 -4.81 -15.81
C TYR A 372 -3.17 -4.89 -14.56
N ASP A 373 -3.15 -6.06 -13.90
CA ASP A 373 -3.96 -6.30 -12.72
C ASP A 373 -3.35 -5.62 -11.50
N VAL A 374 -4.12 -4.70 -10.92
CA VAL A 374 -3.69 -3.91 -9.77
C VAL A 374 -4.81 -3.87 -8.75
N MET A 375 -4.67 -4.60 -7.64
CA MET A 375 -5.61 -4.52 -6.51
C MET A 375 -7.08 -4.58 -6.97
N SER A 376 -7.85 -3.53 -6.67
CA SER A 376 -9.26 -3.34 -7.04
C SER A 376 -9.52 -3.09 -8.52
N PHE A 377 -8.48 -2.82 -9.29
CA PHE A 377 -8.51 -2.54 -10.72
C PHE A 377 -8.10 -3.82 -11.48
N ASN A 378 -8.88 -4.87 -11.27
CA ASN A 378 -8.70 -6.20 -11.86
C ASN A 378 -9.99 -6.73 -12.53
N GLU A 379 -10.93 -5.85 -12.85
CA GLU A 379 -12.11 -6.21 -13.64
C GLU A 379 -11.76 -6.18 -15.14
N PRO A 380 -12.45 -6.98 -15.99
CA PRO A 380 -12.33 -6.86 -17.43
C PRO A 380 -12.71 -5.45 -17.92
N CYS A 381 -11.89 -4.91 -18.81
CA CYS A 381 -12.10 -3.62 -19.45
C CYS A 381 -11.43 -3.61 -20.84
N ASP A 382 -11.87 -2.69 -21.70
CA ASP A 382 -11.47 -2.64 -23.10
C ASP A 382 -10.50 -1.49 -23.40
N LEU A 383 -9.77 -0.96 -22.41
CA LEU A 383 -8.80 0.09 -22.74
C LEU A 383 -7.79 -0.42 -23.73
N MET A 384 -7.82 0.20 -24.89
CA MET A 384 -6.89 -0.06 -25.95
C MET A 384 -6.50 1.28 -26.54
N LEU A 385 -5.22 1.40 -26.86
CA LEU A 385 -4.81 2.42 -27.81
C LEU A 385 -5.58 2.21 -29.12
N ARG A 386 -5.91 3.29 -29.84
CA ARG A 386 -6.54 3.19 -31.18
C ARG A 386 -5.75 2.33 -32.16
N ARG A 387 -4.44 2.24 -31.94
CA ARG A 387 -3.53 1.35 -32.65
C ARG A 387 -2.62 0.70 -31.61
N PRO A 388 -2.17 -0.55 -31.82
CA PRO A 388 -1.22 -1.22 -30.91
C PRO A 388 0.05 -0.40 -30.62
N THR A 389 0.39 0.49 -31.55
CA THR A 389 1.43 1.51 -31.38
C THR A 389 0.90 2.84 -31.89
N THR A 390 0.96 3.85 -31.02
CA THR A 390 0.54 5.23 -31.32
C THR A 390 1.72 6.15 -31.11
N GLU A 391 2.00 7.00 -32.10
CA GLU A 391 3.06 8.01 -32.01
C GLU A 391 2.40 9.39 -31.99
N ILE A 392 2.72 10.18 -30.98
CA ILE A 392 2.20 11.53 -30.77
C ILE A 392 3.34 12.50 -30.50
N ARG A 393 3.07 13.80 -30.64
CA ARG A 393 3.99 14.82 -30.15
C ARG A 393 4.17 14.69 -28.64
N TYR A 394 5.38 14.90 -28.14
CA TYR A 394 5.67 14.81 -26.72
C TYR A 394 4.83 15.80 -25.90
N GLU A 395 4.60 17.01 -26.41
CA GLU A 395 3.74 17.99 -25.77
C GLU A 395 2.29 17.49 -25.64
N ARG A 396 1.81 16.72 -26.62
CA ARG A 396 0.48 16.11 -26.56
C ARG A 396 0.42 15.03 -25.49
N PHE A 397 1.48 14.26 -25.31
CA PHE A 397 1.60 13.32 -24.19
C PHE A 397 1.51 14.06 -22.84
N LEU A 398 2.27 15.15 -22.67
CA LEU A 398 2.20 15.95 -21.45
C LEU A 398 0.80 16.52 -21.22
N GLU A 399 0.19 17.13 -22.24
CA GLU A 399 -1.16 17.72 -22.16
C GLU A 399 -2.20 16.71 -21.65
N VAL A 400 -2.15 15.47 -22.16
CA VAL A 400 -3.13 14.43 -21.86
C VAL A 400 -2.88 13.79 -20.51
N PHE A 401 -1.63 13.41 -20.18
CA PHE A 401 -1.36 12.57 -19.01
C PHE A 401 -0.94 13.34 -17.75
N SER A 402 -0.59 14.63 -17.83
CA SER A 402 -0.08 15.40 -16.68
C SER A 402 -0.97 15.32 -15.44
N GLN A 403 -2.29 15.43 -15.61
CA GLN A 403 -3.23 15.43 -14.49
C GLN A 403 -3.27 14.07 -13.80
N LEU A 404 -3.27 12.97 -14.55
CA LEU A 404 -3.30 11.62 -13.99
C LEU A 404 -1.98 11.27 -13.28
N LEU A 405 -0.86 11.68 -13.87
CA LEU A 405 0.47 11.56 -13.28
C LEU A 405 0.58 12.35 -11.97
N PHE A 406 0.10 13.59 -11.97
CA PHE A 406 0.04 14.44 -10.76
C PHE A 406 -0.86 13.85 -9.67
N LEU A 407 -1.96 13.19 -10.03
CA LEU A 407 -2.84 12.55 -9.07
C LEU A 407 -2.32 11.17 -8.62
N GLY A 408 -1.26 10.64 -9.23
CA GLY A 408 -0.78 9.26 -8.99
C GLY A 408 -1.77 8.17 -9.45
N ILE A 409 -2.76 8.54 -10.27
CA ILE A 409 -3.69 7.61 -10.94
C ILE A 409 -2.99 6.95 -12.13
N ALA A 410 -2.04 7.68 -12.73
CA ALA A 410 -1.03 7.11 -13.60
C ALA A 410 0.36 7.29 -12.97
N TRP A 411 1.29 6.42 -13.31
CA TRP A 411 2.69 6.61 -12.93
C TRP A 411 3.65 5.98 -13.94
N ILE A 412 4.88 6.51 -13.96
CA ILE A 412 5.98 6.00 -14.78
C ILE A 412 6.97 5.26 -13.88
N SER A 413 7.35 4.06 -14.29
CA SER A 413 8.37 3.24 -13.62
C SER A 413 9.53 2.97 -14.59
N LYS A 414 10.75 3.13 -14.09
CA LYS A 414 11.96 2.65 -14.76
C LYS A 414 12.27 1.26 -14.25
N THR A 415 11.98 0.24 -15.05
CA THR A 415 12.48 -1.12 -14.82
C THR A 415 13.53 -1.39 -15.90
N ASP A 416 13.30 -2.37 -16.77
CA ASP A 416 14.12 -2.61 -17.98
C ASP A 416 13.74 -1.68 -19.14
N ARG A 417 12.52 -1.11 -19.08
CA ARG A 417 11.96 -0.13 -20.00
C ARG A 417 11.20 0.93 -19.20
N ILE A 418 10.92 2.07 -19.84
CA ILE A 418 10.05 3.09 -19.27
C ILE A 418 8.60 2.64 -19.47
N MET A 419 7.95 2.27 -18.37
CA MET A 419 6.57 1.78 -18.37
C MET A 419 5.69 2.82 -17.72
N MET A 420 4.53 3.09 -18.32
CA MET A 420 3.45 3.84 -17.69
C MET A 420 2.31 2.90 -17.31
N TYR A 421 1.77 3.11 -16.13
CA TYR A 421 0.58 2.43 -15.64
C TYR A 421 -0.53 3.45 -15.49
N VAL A 422 -1.76 3.09 -15.85
CA VAL A 422 -2.92 3.98 -15.76
C VAL A 422 -4.08 3.21 -15.13
N LEU A 423 -4.60 3.69 -14.01
CA LEU A 423 -5.83 3.17 -13.41
C LEU A 423 -7.03 3.87 -14.05
N HIS A 424 -7.98 3.11 -14.57
CA HIS A 424 -9.10 3.69 -15.30
C HIS A 424 -10.30 2.75 -15.40
#